data_AF-A0A0D7PYM5-F1
#
_entry.id   AF-A0A0D7PYM5-F1
#
_cell.length_a   1.000
_cell.length_b   1.000
_cell.length_c   1.000
_cell.angle_alpha   90.00
_cell.angle_beta   90.00
_cell.angle_gamma   90.00
#
_symmetry.space_group_name_H-M   'P 1'
#
loop_
_entity.id
_entity.type
_entity.pdbx_description
1 polymer ?
#
loop_
_entity_poly.entity_id
_entity_poly.type
_entity_poly.pdbx_seq_one_letter_code
_entity_poly.pdbx_strand_id
1 'polypeptide(L)'
;MRVLGALALALVLGACARGAAVRTSANTMIVQTSAAAVCGGQGALAASQRLAAIETIRAGYDRYIITGGEAQNNVRVSQLPGSYNTEGTYGRGSYQATTTYQPGPTVVSGSHDQGLSIVMFHEGEPGAQQAVGAREVLGPDWEEKVKKGVSFCF
;
A
#
# COMPACT_ATOMS: atom_id res chain seq x y z
N MET A 1 3.30 40.07 -11.73
CA MET A 1 2.21 39.19 -11.26
C MET A 1 1.81 38.23 -12.38
N ARG A 2 2.41 37.04 -12.50
CA ARG A 2 1.95 35.92 -13.35
C ARG A 2 2.89 34.70 -13.32
N VAL A 3 3.40 34.31 -12.15
CA VAL A 3 4.16 33.05 -11.99
C VAL A 3 3.92 32.49 -10.58
N LEU A 4 2.69 32.04 -10.30
CA LEU A 4 2.36 31.48 -8.97
C LEU A 4 1.32 30.34 -9.03
N GLY A 5 1.02 29.80 -10.22
CA GLY A 5 -0.08 28.85 -10.42
C GLY A 5 0.31 27.38 -10.62
N ALA A 6 1.59 27.03 -10.72
CA ALA A 6 1.99 25.70 -11.23
C ALA A 6 2.66 24.76 -10.21
N LEU A 7 2.79 25.14 -8.94
CA LEU A 7 3.59 24.39 -7.96
C LEU A 7 2.78 23.75 -6.82
N ALA A 8 1.54 23.33 -7.07
CA ALA A 8 0.67 22.75 -6.04
C ALA A 8 0.25 21.29 -6.28
N LEU A 9 0.71 20.62 -7.35
CA LEU A 9 0.30 19.25 -7.69
C LEU A 9 1.31 18.15 -7.32
N ALA A 10 2.38 18.47 -6.60
CA ALA A 10 3.48 17.52 -6.33
C ALA A 10 3.59 17.02 -4.87
N LEU A 11 2.60 17.28 -4.00
CA LEU A 11 2.85 17.19 -2.55
C LEU A 11 1.94 16.26 -1.70
N VAL A 12 1.32 15.22 -2.27
CA VAL A 12 0.58 14.22 -1.46
C VAL A 12 0.68 12.79 -2.02
N LEU A 13 1.90 12.25 -2.21
CA LEU A 13 2.10 10.83 -2.56
C LEU A 13 2.70 9.99 -1.42
N GLY A 14 2.96 10.58 -0.26
CA GLY A 14 3.69 9.92 0.82
C GLY A 14 2.88 9.69 2.08
N ALA A 15 1.77 8.94 2.05
CA ALA A 15 1.12 8.43 3.28
C ALA A 15 0.05 7.34 3.08
N CYS A 16 -0.02 6.64 1.94
CA CYS A 16 -1.18 5.76 1.70
C CYS A 16 -1.09 4.36 2.32
N ALA A 17 -0.03 4.04 3.04
CA ALA A 17 0.06 2.76 3.73
C ALA A 17 -0.12 2.93 5.24
N ARG A 18 -1.24 2.40 5.75
CA ARG A 18 -1.52 2.39 7.20
C ARG A 18 -1.07 1.04 7.76
N GLY A 19 -0.34 1.09 8.85
CA GLY A 19 0.13 -0.09 9.57
C GLY A 19 -0.24 0.00 11.04
N ALA A 20 -0.71 -1.10 11.61
CA ALA A 20 -0.96 -1.23 13.04
C ALA A 20 -0.44 -2.57 13.54
N ALA A 21 0.01 -2.61 14.79
CA ALA A 21 0.46 -3.82 15.43
C ALA A 21 -0.18 -3.96 16.81
N VAL A 22 -0.57 -5.19 17.15
CA VAL A 22 -1.20 -5.53 18.43
C VAL A 22 -0.46 -6.71 19.01
N ARG A 23 0.13 -6.55 20.20
CA ARG A 23 0.70 -7.68 20.96
C ARG A 23 -0.43 -8.59 21.42
N THR A 24 -0.36 -9.85 21.02
CA THR A 24 -1.30 -10.89 21.44
C THR A 24 -0.82 -11.67 22.66
N SER A 25 0.50 -11.66 22.91
CA SER A 25 1.10 -12.18 24.15
C SER A 25 2.45 -11.49 24.41
N ALA A 26 3.25 -12.01 25.35
CA ALA A 26 4.60 -11.50 25.60
C ALA A 26 5.47 -11.56 24.33
N ASN A 27 5.49 -12.70 23.66
CA ASN A 27 6.34 -12.93 22.49
C ASN A 27 5.56 -13.07 21.17
N THR A 28 4.26 -12.75 21.14
CA THR A 28 3.47 -12.82 19.89
C THR A 28 2.77 -11.52 19.57
N MET A 29 2.62 -11.25 18.28
CA MET A 29 2.04 -10.02 17.77
C MET A 29 1.30 -10.26 16.46
N ILE A 30 0.23 -9.52 16.23
CA ILE A 30 -0.43 -9.42 14.94
C ILE A 30 -0.10 -8.06 14.34
N VAL A 31 0.30 -8.05 13.09
CA VAL A 31 0.66 -6.87 12.31
C VAL A 31 -0.30 -6.76 11.14
N GLN A 32 -0.95 -5.62 10.98
CA GLN A 32 -1.87 -5.37 9.88
C GLN A 32 -1.37 -4.18 9.08
N THR A 33 -1.34 -4.32 7.76
CA THR A 33 -1.01 -3.25 6.83
C THR A 33 -2.05 -3.14 5.74
N SER A 34 -2.43 -1.92 5.39
CA SER A 34 -3.27 -1.60 4.24
C SER A 34 -2.45 -0.73 3.30
N ALA A 35 -2.25 -1.19 2.06
CA ALA A 35 -1.57 -0.44 1.01
C ALA A 35 -2.55 -0.02 -0.08
N ALA A 36 -2.35 1.16 -0.67
CA ALA A 36 -3.17 1.62 -1.78
C ALA A 36 -3.12 0.66 -2.99
N ALA A 37 -4.19 0.65 -3.79
CA ALA A 37 -4.29 -0.16 -5.01
C ALA A 37 -3.06 -0.07 -5.93
N VAL A 38 -2.44 1.11 -6.02
CA VAL A 38 -1.25 1.34 -6.86
C VAL A 38 -0.01 0.57 -6.39
N CYS A 39 0.06 0.17 -5.11
CA CYS A 39 1.23 -0.48 -4.52
C CYS A 39 1.23 -2.00 -4.73
N GLY A 40 0.11 -2.56 -5.19
CA GLY A 40 -0.04 -4.00 -5.45
C GLY A 40 0.02 -4.86 -4.18
N GLY A 41 -0.32 -6.15 -4.34
CA GLY A 41 -0.26 -7.11 -3.24
C GLY A 41 1.16 -7.35 -2.70
N GLN A 42 2.17 -7.35 -3.60
CA GLN A 42 3.57 -7.52 -3.20
C GLN A 42 4.09 -6.34 -2.38
N GLY A 43 3.71 -5.10 -2.73
CA GLY A 43 4.05 -3.92 -1.95
C GLY A 43 3.43 -3.98 -0.56
N ALA A 44 2.18 -4.44 -0.44
CA ALA A 44 1.52 -4.67 0.84
C ALA A 44 2.21 -5.76 1.69
N LEU A 45 2.67 -6.85 1.06
CA LEU A 45 3.39 -7.90 1.77
C LEU A 45 4.75 -7.40 2.28
N ALA A 46 5.53 -6.74 1.43
CA ALA A 46 6.79 -6.12 1.82
C ALA A 46 6.59 -5.08 2.94
N ALA A 47 5.48 -4.34 2.89
CA ALA A 47 5.07 -3.42 3.94
C ALA A 47 4.90 -4.14 5.29
N SER A 48 4.09 -5.19 5.29
CA SER A 48 3.79 -5.97 6.50
C SER A 48 5.05 -6.59 7.10
N GLN A 49 5.97 -7.09 6.28
CA GLN A 49 7.25 -7.65 6.76
C GLN A 49 8.14 -6.58 7.40
N ARG A 50 8.29 -5.41 6.77
CA ARG A 50 9.07 -4.30 7.33
C ARG A 50 8.44 -3.78 8.64
N LEU A 51 7.12 -3.70 8.71
CA LEU A 51 6.43 -3.30 9.93
C LEU A 51 6.61 -4.34 11.05
N ALA A 52 6.50 -5.63 10.73
CA ALA A 52 6.78 -6.70 11.68
C ALA A 52 8.19 -6.63 12.25
N ALA A 53 9.20 -6.35 11.41
CA ALA A 53 10.57 -6.16 11.86
C ALA A 53 10.71 -4.94 12.79
N ILE A 54 10.10 -3.80 12.45
CA ILE A 54 10.13 -2.59 13.30
C ILE A 54 9.51 -2.87 14.66
N GLU A 55 8.35 -3.49 14.68
CA GLU A 55 7.61 -3.73 15.92
C GLU A 55 8.27 -4.82 16.77
N THR A 56 8.96 -5.78 16.15
CA THR A 56 9.84 -6.74 16.84
C THR A 56 10.94 -6.01 17.61
N ILE A 57 11.65 -5.09 16.95
CA ILE A 57 12.72 -4.30 17.57
C ILE A 57 12.16 -3.38 18.66
N ARG A 58 11.02 -2.72 18.41
CA ARG A 58 10.35 -1.85 19.40
C ARG A 58 9.88 -2.62 20.62
N ALA A 59 9.48 -3.88 20.45
CA ALA A 59 9.12 -4.78 21.54
C ALA A 59 10.33 -5.32 22.33
N GLY A 60 11.56 -5.02 21.90
CA GLY A 60 12.80 -5.43 22.56
C GLY A 60 13.34 -6.78 22.09
N TYR A 61 12.81 -7.34 21.01
CA TYR A 61 13.25 -8.61 20.43
C TYR A 61 14.17 -8.39 19.22
N ASP A 62 14.92 -9.42 18.85
CA ASP A 62 15.92 -9.35 17.78
C ASP A 62 15.46 -10.06 16.50
N ARG A 63 14.68 -11.13 16.65
CA ARG A 63 14.26 -12.01 15.57
C ARG A 63 12.77 -12.31 15.63
N TYR A 64 12.18 -12.69 14.50
CA TYR A 64 10.78 -13.13 14.46
C TYR A 64 10.54 -14.23 13.42
N ILE A 65 9.46 -15.00 13.63
CA ILE A 65 8.90 -15.98 12.68
C ILE A 65 7.48 -15.57 12.38
N ILE A 66 7.11 -15.58 11.10
CA ILE A 66 5.72 -15.43 10.68
C ILE A 66 5.02 -16.78 10.85
N THR A 67 4.03 -16.85 11.72
CA THR A 67 3.25 -18.07 12.02
C THR A 67 1.91 -18.11 11.34
N GLY A 68 1.41 -16.99 10.85
CA GLY A 68 0.17 -16.90 10.10
C GLY A 68 0.17 -15.67 9.19
N GLY A 69 -0.57 -15.78 8.08
CA GLY A 69 -0.69 -14.71 7.09
C GLY A 69 -2.11 -14.66 6.52
N GLU A 70 -2.65 -13.46 6.40
CA GLU A 70 -3.93 -13.16 5.80
C GLU A 70 -3.75 -12.09 4.73
N ALA A 71 -4.42 -12.26 3.59
CA ALA A 71 -4.37 -11.32 2.48
C ALA A 71 -5.79 -10.99 2.03
N GLN A 72 -6.08 -9.70 1.86
CA GLN A 72 -7.34 -9.22 1.29
C GLN A 72 -7.05 -8.27 0.13
N ASN A 73 -7.87 -8.37 -0.91
CA ASN A 73 -7.82 -7.49 -2.06
C ASN A 73 -9.23 -6.99 -2.37
N ASN A 74 -9.45 -5.69 -2.18
CA ASN A 74 -10.72 -5.03 -2.46
C ASN A 74 -10.58 -3.98 -3.57
N VAL A 75 -9.50 -4.04 -4.38
CA VAL A 75 -9.24 -3.12 -5.48
C VAL A 75 -10.33 -3.24 -6.54
N ARG A 76 -10.91 -2.09 -6.91
CA ARG A 76 -11.96 -1.97 -7.91
C ARG A 76 -11.64 -0.85 -8.88
N VAL A 77 -11.95 -1.09 -10.15
CA VAL A 77 -11.86 -0.10 -11.22
C VAL A 77 -13.28 0.29 -11.62
N SER A 78 -13.60 1.58 -11.52
CA SER A 78 -14.90 2.13 -11.93
C SER A 78 -14.68 3.20 -13.00
N GLN A 79 -15.37 3.09 -14.14
CA GLN A 79 -15.37 4.15 -15.15
C GLN A 79 -16.47 5.14 -14.84
N LEU A 80 -16.11 6.42 -14.71
CA LEU A 80 -17.10 7.49 -14.57
C LEU A 80 -17.80 7.75 -15.92
N PRO A 81 -19.01 8.34 -15.92
CA PRO A 81 -19.73 8.64 -17.14
C PRO A 81 -18.89 9.47 -18.12
N GLY A 82 -18.90 9.07 -19.40
CA GLY A 82 -18.33 9.82 -20.51
C GLY A 82 -19.32 10.80 -21.14
N SER A 83 -18.90 11.42 -22.24
CA SER A 83 -19.76 12.30 -23.05
C SER A 83 -19.86 11.79 -24.49
N TYR A 84 -21.01 12.02 -25.10
CA TYR A 84 -21.23 11.78 -26.52
C TYR A 84 -21.43 13.13 -27.21
N ASN A 85 -20.68 13.38 -28.28
CA ASN A 85 -20.91 14.53 -29.15
C ASN A 85 -21.37 14.01 -30.50
N THR A 86 -22.58 14.39 -30.91
CA THR A 86 -23.13 14.06 -32.22
C THR A 86 -23.17 15.33 -33.06
N GLU A 87 -22.39 15.36 -34.13
CA GLU A 87 -22.41 16.44 -35.11
C GLU A 87 -22.95 15.89 -36.43
N GLY A 88 -23.81 16.64 -37.09
CA GLY A 88 -24.41 16.19 -38.34
C GLY A 88 -24.86 17.33 -39.21
N THR A 89 -24.95 17.05 -40.51
CA THR A 89 -25.45 17.96 -41.52
C THR A 89 -26.71 17.37 -42.15
N TYR A 90 -27.73 18.23 -42.30
CA TYR A 90 -28.99 17.90 -42.96
C TYR A 90 -29.07 18.65 -44.28
N GLY A 91 -29.36 17.94 -45.39
CA GLY A 91 -29.48 18.56 -46.71
C GLY A 91 -30.15 17.64 -47.74
N ARG A 92 -30.98 18.20 -48.63
CA ARG A 92 -31.70 17.49 -49.70
C ARG A 92 -32.43 16.20 -49.26
N GLY A 93 -33.06 16.23 -48.08
CA GLY A 93 -33.82 15.09 -47.56
C GLY A 93 -32.97 13.96 -46.98
N SER A 94 -31.64 14.09 -46.93
CA SER A 94 -30.76 13.16 -46.22
C SER A 94 -30.15 13.81 -44.97
N TYR A 95 -29.95 13.00 -43.94
CA TYR A 95 -29.30 13.37 -42.69
C TYR A 95 -28.05 12.52 -42.52
N GLN A 96 -26.89 13.16 -42.39
CA GLN A 96 -25.64 12.47 -42.08
C GLN A 96 -25.09 13.02 -40.77
N ALA A 97 -24.88 12.14 -39.80
CA ALA A 97 -24.32 12.51 -38.51
C ALA A 97 -23.19 11.56 -38.12
N THR A 98 -22.22 12.11 -37.40
CA THR A 98 -21.11 11.42 -36.78
C THR A 98 -21.21 11.61 -35.27
N THR A 99 -21.24 10.51 -34.55
CA THR A 99 -21.20 10.51 -33.07
C THR A 99 -19.80 10.11 -32.61
N THR A 100 -19.17 10.97 -31.82
CA THR A 100 -17.89 10.69 -31.15
C THR A 100 -18.15 10.42 -29.66
N TYR A 101 -17.72 9.26 -29.18
CA TYR A 101 -17.75 8.91 -27.77
C TYR A 101 -16.42 9.29 -27.10
N GLN A 102 -16.49 10.14 -26.08
CA GLN A 102 -15.38 10.48 -25.21
C GLN A 102 -15.55 9.72 -23.88
N PRO A 103 -14.72 8.70 -23.60
CA PRO A 103 -14.83 7.93 -22.36
C PRO A 103 -14.59 8.82 -21.14
N GLY A 104 -15.35 8.60 -20.07
CA GLY A 104 -15.11 9.25 -18.79
C GLY A 104 -13.84 8.70 -18.11
N PRO A 105 -13.31 9.43 -17.11
CA PRO A 105 -12.10 9.01 -16.40
C PRO A 105 -12.33 7.69 -15.65
N THR A 106 -11.28 6.88 -15.56
CA THR A 106 -11.27 5.66 -14.75
C THR A 106 -10.77 5.97 -13.34
N VAL A 107 -11.50 5.50 -12.34
CA VAL A 107 -11.15 5.63 -10.93
C VAL A 107 -10.77 4.25 -10.41
N VAL A 108 -9.55 4.14 -9.89
CA VAL A 108 -9.10 2.97 -9.14
C VAL A 108 -9.26 3.25 -7.66
N SER A 109 -10.02 2.41 -6.98
CA SER A 109 -10.33 2.53 -5.54
C SER A 109 -10.04 1.21 -4.82
N GLY A 110 -9.84 1.28 -3.51
CA GLY A 110 -9.55 0.11 -2.67
C GLY A 110 -8.07 -0.01 -2.28
N SER A 111 -7.75 -1.14 -1.66
CA SER A 111 -6.49 -1.46 -1.02
C SER A 111 -6.14 -2.94 -1.15
N HIS A 112 -4.85 -3.19 -0.96
CA HIS A 112 -4.32 -4.50 -0.62
C HIS A 112 -4.03 -4.52 0.88
N ASP A 113 -4.73 -5.38 1.61
CA ASP A 113 -4.56 -5.51 3.05
C ASP A 113 -3.83 -6.82 3.35
N GLN A 114 -2.90 -6.78 4.30
CA GLN A 114 -2.12 -7.92 4.77
C GLN A 114 -2.14 -7.97 6.29
N GLY A 115 -2.40 -9.15 6.85
CA GLY A 115 -2.29 -9.45 8.27
C GLY A 115 -1.21 -10.52 8.47
N LEU A 116 -0.26 -10.28 9.36
CA LEU A 116 0.75 -11.27 9.75
C LEU A 116 0.67 -11.53 11.24
N SER A 117 0.63 -12.80 11.62
CA SER A 117 0.88 -13.23 13.00
C SER A 117 2.35 -13.59 13.13
N ILE A 118 3.03 -13.02 14.11
CA ILE A 118 4.45 -13.26 14.36
C ILE A 118 4.69 -13.76 15.78
N VAL A 119 5.72 -14.61 15.91
CA VAL A 119 6.35 -14.96 17.18
C VAL A 119 7.74 -14.34 17.17
N MET A 120 8.09 -13.62 18.23
CA MET A 120 9.34 -12.88 18.41
C MET A 120 10.27 -13.62 19.36
N PHE A 121 11.56 -13.47 19.14
CA PHE A 121 12.62 -14.17 19.86
C PHE A 121 13.78 -13.22 20.16
N HIS A 122 14.40 -13.41 21.32
CA HIS A 122 15.71 -12.83 21.59
C HIS A 122 16.79 -13.64 20.89
N GLU A 123 17.93 -13.00 20.61
CA GLU A 123 19.09 -13.69 20.05
C GLU A 123 19.54 -14.83 20.98
N GLY A 124 19.72 -16.03 20.43
CA GLY A 124 20.16 -17.22 21.20
C GLY A 124 19.04 -18.01 21.89
N GLU A 125 17.79 -17.56 21.86
CA GLU A 125 16.67 -18.35 22.39
C GLU A 125 16.42 -19.63 21.56
N PRO A 126 15.87 -20.70 22.16
CA PRO A 126 15.43 -21.87 21.41
C PRO A 126 14.43 -21.49 20.33
N GLY A 127 14.71 -21.83 19.07
CA GLY A 127 13.87 -21.49 17.92
C GLY A 127 14.27 -20.20 17.20
N ALA A 128 15.10 -19.34 17.82
CA ALA A 128 15.63 -18.12 17.20
C ALA A 128 16.47 -18.42 15.94
N GLN A 129 17.06 -19.62 15.84
CA GLN A 129 17.86 -20.05 14.68
C GLN A 129 17.02 -20.20 13.40
N GLN A 130 15.72 -20.40 13.54
CA GLN A 130 14.77 -20.47 12.41
C GLN A 130 14.11 -19.12 12.12
N ALA A 131 14.31 -18.14 13.00
CA ALA A 131 13.74 -16.80 12.90
C ALA A 131 14.56 -15.90 11.99
N VAL A 132 13.91 -14.95 11.32
CA VAL A 132 14.58 -13.92 10.52
C VAL A 132 15.03 -12.78 11.42
N GLY A 133 16.20 -12.20 11.16
CA GLY A 133 16.71 -11.06 11.92
C GLY A 133 15.94 -9.80 11.58
N ALA A 134 15.34 -9.14 12.58
CA ALA A 134 14.55 -7.93 12.34
C ALA A 134 15.40 -6.79 11.75
N ARG A 135 16.65 -6.65 12.22
CA ARG A 135 17.59 -5.66 11.68
C ARG A 135 18.04 -6.00 10.25
N GLU A 136 18.21 -7.29 9.94
CA GLU A 136 18.58 -7.76 8.60
C GLU A 136 17.49 -7.40 7.58
N VAL A 137 16.22 -7.60 7.94
CA VAL A 137 15.06 -7.24 7.11
C VAL A 137 14.99 -5.73 6.83
N LEU A 138 15.37 -4.91 7.80
CA LEU A 138 15.34 -3.44 7.67
C LEU A 138 16.59 -2.88 6.97
N GLY A 139 17.70 -3.62 6.96
CA GLY A 139 18.96 -3.19 6.37
C GLY A 139 19.73 -2.17 7.23
N PRO A 140 20.77 -1.52 6.68
CA PRO A 140 21.68 -0.66 7.44
C PRO A 140 20.98 0.53 8.14
N ASP A 141 19.92 1.07 7.53
CA ASP A 141 19.17 2.22 8.05
C ASP A 141 18.04 1.82 9.02
N TRP A 142 18.14 0.67 9.67
CA TRP A 142 17.08 0.13 10.53
C TRP A 142 16.72 1.09 11.66
N GLU A 143 17.69 1.79 12.26
CA GLU A 143 17.43 2.74 13.35
C GLU A 143 16.54 3.90 12.91
N GLU A 144 16.77 4.41 11.71
CA GLU A 144 15.97 5.49 11.15
C GLU A 144 14.54 4.99 10.84
N LYS A 145 14.43 3.81 10.24
CA LYS A 145 13.14 3.18 9.90
C LYS A 145 12.30 2.88 11.15
N VAL A 146 12.93 2.45 12.24
CA VAL A 146 12.25 2.24 13.53
C VAL A 146 11.76 3.55 14.14
N LYS A 147 12.51 4.66 13.99
CA LYS A 147 12.12 5.96 14.54
C LYS A 147 11.02 6.64 13.72
N LYS A 148 11.18 6.68 12.39
CA LYS A 148 10.28 7.42 11.48
C LYS A 148 9.06 6.61 11.05
N GLY A 149 9.09 5.29 11.21
CA GLY A 149 8.20 4.39 10.46
C GLY A 149 8.61 4.32 8.99
N VAL A 150 8.10 3.35 8.25
CA VAL A 150 8.40 3.21 6.81
C VAL A 150 7.22 3.69 5.99
N SER A 151 7.50 4.45 4.94
CA SER A 151 6.53 4.66 3.87
C SER A 151 6.45 3.37 3.05
N PHE A 152 5.29 2.71 3.05
CA PHE A 152 5.16 1.40 2.46
C PHE A 152 4.57 1.43 1.05
N CYS A 153 5.26 2.05 0.10
CA CYS A 153 4.99 1.91 -1.33
C CYS A 153 6.24 2.28 -2.16
N PHE A 154 7.42 1.74 -1.88
CA PHE A 154 8.62 1.78 -2.73
C PHE A 154 9.58 0.63 -2.38
#